data_AF-A0A2N2G429-F1
#
_entry.id   AF-A0A2N2G429-F1
#
_cell.length_a   1.000
_cell.length_b   1.000
_cell.length_c   1.000
_cell.angle_alpha   90.00
_cell.angle_beta   90.00
_cell.angle_gamma   90.00
#
_symmetry.space_group_name_H-M   'P 1'
#
loop_
_entity.id
_entity.type
_entity.pdbx_description
1 polymer ?
#
loop_
_entity_poly.entity_id
_entity_poly.type
_entity_poly.pdbx_seq_one_letter_code
_entity_poly.pdbx_strand_id
1 'polypeptide(L)'
;MKTYEHGGQIEAFAKALGCSIDEVIDLSSNINFVKPHITLDFNALNIASYPTYDKLYQVIADNYGIQTSQMELFNGGSSAIFSLFVHLALKKCTIYSPAYLEYKKAAKLFGYELELINRFNDLKSDVSPNSLVVFVNPSTPDGTF
;
A
#
# COMPACT_ATOMS: atom_id res chain seq x y z
N MET A 1 11.30 5.08 -17.98
CA MET A 1 10.53 4.94 -16.72
C MET A 1 11.46 4.42 -15.66
N LYS A 2 11.49 5.05 -14.49
CA LYS A 2 12.19 4.49 -13.33
C LYS A 2 11.45 3.23 -12.87
N THR A 3 12.18 2.23 -12.39
CA THR A 3 11.58 1.01 -11.85
C THR A 3 10.80 1.35 -10.56
N TYR A 4 9.55 0.86 -10.45
CA TYR A 4 8.64 1.09 -9.31
C TYR A 4 8.06 2.51 -9.19
N GLU A 5 7.75 3.15 -10.31
CA GLU A 5 7.01 4.42 -10.33
C GLU A 5 5.55 4.27 -9.87
N HIS A 6 5.03 5.34 -9.29
CA HIS A 6 3.64 5.50 -8.85
C HIS A 6 3.05 6.74 -9.52
N GLY A 7 1.72 6.80 -9.61
CA GLY A 7 1.01 8.04 -9.97
C GLY A 7 1.13 9.12 -8.89
N GLY A 8 0.48 10.26 -9.11
CA GLY A 8 0.47 11.41 -8.19
C GLY A 8 1.67 12.35 -8.32
N GLN A 9 2.50 12.20 -9.35
CA GLN A 9 3.70 13.04 -9.58
C GLN A 9 3.36 14.39 -10.24
N ILE A 10 2.42 15.13 -9.63
CA ILE A 10 1.83 16.35 -10.21
C ILE A 10 2.85 17.47 -10.42
N GLU A 11 3.83 17.63 -9.54
CA GLU A 11 4.87 18.66 -9.66
C GLU A 11 5.78 18.40 -10.86
N ALA A 12 6.21 17.14 -11.03
CA ALA A 12 7.04 16.73 -12.16
C ALA A 12 6.28 16.85 -13.48
N PHE A 13 4.99 16.52 -13.47
CA PHE A 13 4.09 16.68 -14.61
C PHE A 13 3.90 18.16 -14.99
N ALA A 14 3.55 19.03 -14.03
CA ALA A 14 3.36 20.46 -14.25
C ALA A 14 4.65 21.11 -14.81
N LYS A 15 5.81 20.78 -14.22
CA LYS A 15 7.11 21.24 -14.69
C LYS A 15 7.41 20.81 -16.12
N ALA A 16 7.04 19.58 -16.51
CA ALA A 16 7.27 19.09 -17.86
C ALA A 16 6.38 19.78 -18.91
N LEU A 17 5.19 20.24 -18.52
CA LEU A 17 4.27 20.96 -19.39
C LEU A 17 4.42 22.49 -19.34
N GLY A 18 5.20 23.02 -18.39
CA GLY A 18 5.36 24.46 -18.20
C GLY A 18 4.11 25.15 -17.67
N CYS A 19 3.24 24.43 -16.95
CA CYS A 19 2.04 24.97 -16.30
C CYS A 19 2.21 25.02 -14.78
N SER A 20 1.25 25.67 -14.10
CA SER A 20 1.15 25.66 -12.65
C SER A 20 0.55 24.34 -12.13
N ILE A 21 0.83 24.00 -10.88
CA ILE A 21 0.30 22.78 -10.24
C ILE A 21 -1.23 22.84 -10.13
N ASP A 22 -1.80 24.03 -9.89
CA ASP A 22 -3.26 24.22 -9.73
C ASP A 22 -4.04 23.99 -11.03
N GLU A 23 -3.36 23.97 -12.19
CA GLU A 23 -3.95 23.60 -13.48
C GLU A 23 -3.99 22.08 -13.69
N VAL A 24 -3.34 21.29 -12.83
CA VAL A 24 -3.28 19.83 -12.95
C VAL A 24 -4.49 19.18 -12.29
N ILE A 25 -5.29 18.48 -13.10
CA ILE A 25 -6.29 17.55 -12.61
C ILE A 25 -5.66 16.16 -12.49
N ASP A 26 -5.33 15.73 -11.28
CA ASP A 26 -4.73 14.41 -11.05
C ASP A 26 -5.76 13.29 -11.05
N LEU A 27 -5.68 12.43 -12.07
CA LEU A 27 -6.43 11.17 -12.18
C LEU A 27 -5.50 9.95 -12.17
N SER A 28 -4.22 10.14 -11.79
CA SER A 28 -3.22 9.08 -11.73
C SER A 28 -3.08 8.45 -10.34
N SER A 29 -3.70 9.05 -9.31
CA SER A 29 -3.75 8.55 -7.95
C SER A 29 -5.20 8.27 -7.50
N ASN A 30 -5.38 7.20 -6.73
CA ASN A 30 -6.71 6.74 -6.30
C ASN A 30 -7.13 7.40 -4.98
N ILE A 31 -7.21 8.74 -4.96
CA ILE A 31 -7.60 9.51 -3.77
C ILE A 31 -9.09 9.83 -3.84
N ASN A 32 -9.80 9.61 -2.74
CA ASN A 32 -11.20 10.01 -2.65
C ASN A 32 -11.32 11.54 -2.63
N PHE A 33 -12.04 12.11 -3.60
CA PHE A 33 -12.30 13.55 -3.65
C PHE A 33 -13.29 14.01 -2.58
N VAL A 34 -14.10 13.10 -2.03
CA VAL A 34 -14.96 13.36 -0.88
C VAL A 34 -14.10 13.38 0.39
N LYS A 35 -13.93 14.58 0.94
CA LYS A 35 -13.17 14.79 2.17
C LYS A 35 -14.10 14.68 3.39
N PRO A 36 -13.68 14.02 4.48
CA PRO A 36 -14.43 14.08 5.72
C PRO A 36 -14.49 15.53 6.24
N HIS A 37 -15.61 15.90 6.84
CA HIS A 37 -15.70 17.18 7.54
C HIS A 37 -14.94 17.07 8.88
N ILE A 38 -13.77 17.71 8.95
CA ILE A 38 -12.91 17.70 10.14
C ILE A 38 -13.00 19.08 10.81
N THR A 39 -13.45 19.13 12.06
CA THR A 39 -13.50 20.36 12.89
C THR A 39 -12.26 20.53 13.78
N LEU A 40 -11.21 19.76 13.51
CA LEU A 40 -9.97 19.78 14.29
C LEU A 40 -9.09 20.95 13.86
N ASP A 41 -8.68 21.80 14.81
CA ASP A 41 -7.61 22.76 14.59
C ASP A 41 -6.25 22.06 14.72
N PHE A 42 -5.59 21.82 13.60
CA PHE A 42 -4.26 21.19 13.59
C PHE A 42 -3.21 22.03 14.32
N ASN A 43 -3.38 23.34 14.45
CA ASN A 43 -2.44 24.21 15.18
C ASN A 43 -2.55 24.02 16.70
N ALA A 44 -3.68 23.50 17.19
CA ALA A 44 -3.88 23.18 18.59
C ALA A 44 -3.24 21.83 19.00
N LEU A 45 -2.72 21.05 18.05
CA LEU A 45 -2.09 19.77 18.33
C LEU A 45 -0.70 19.95 18.95
N ASN A 46 -0.51 19.41 20.15
CA ASN A 46 0.82 19.29 20.74
C ASN A 46 1.54 18.06 20.18
N ILE A 47 2.49 18.29 19.28
CA ILE A 47 3.31 17.24 18.64
C ILE A 47 4.71 17.11 19.25
N ALA A 48 5.01 17.83 20.34
CA ALA A 48 6.35 17.83 20.95
C ALA A 48 6.66 16.53 21.71
N SER A 49 5.63 15.84 22.21
CA SER A 49 5.78 14.58 22.94
C SER A 49 5.73 13.38 22.00
N TYR A 50 6.52 12.35 22.31
CA TYR A 50 6.37 11.05 21.64
C TYR A 50 4.96 10.50 21.89
N PRO A 51 4.22 10.11 20.83
CA PRO A 51 2.86 9.63 20.97
C PRO A 51 2.82 8.23 21.58
N THR A 52 1.78 7.97 22.38
CA THR A 52 1.31 6.61 22.67
C THR A 52 0.07 6.32 21.84
N TYR A 53 -0.06 5.08 21.36
CA TYR A 53 -1.09 4.72 20.38
C TYR A 53 -2.22 3.84 20.95
N ASP A 54 -2.23 3.57 22.27
CA ASP A 54 -3.17 2.61 22.89
C ASP A 54 -4.64 2.92 22.56
N LYS A 55 -5.03 4.19 22.62
CA LYS A 55 -6.38 4.64 22.25
C LYS A 55 -6.68 4.42 20.77
N LEU A 56 -5.72 4.65 19.90
CA LEU A 56 -5.87 4.45 18.45
C LEU A 56 -6.02 2.96 18.13
N TYR A 57 -5.19 2.11 18.75
CA TYR A 57 -5.31 0.66 18.66
C TYR A 57 -6.69 0.19 19.11
N GLN A 58 -7.18 0.66 20.27
CA GLN A 58 -8.49 0.25 20.78
C GLN A 58 -9.63 0.63 19.83
N VAL A 59 -9.66 1.88 19.36
CA VAL A 59 -10.71 2.37 18.46
C VAL A 59 -10.73 1.58 17.14
N ILE A 60 -9.58 1.27 16.57
CA ILE A 60 -9.49 0.47 15.34
C ILE A 60 -9.93 -0.97 15.61
N ALA A 61 -9.44 -1.58 16.69
CA ALA A 61 -9.79 -2.93 17.08
C ALA A 61 -11.31 -3.11 17.27
N ASP A 62 -11.96 -2.17 17.96
CA ASP A 62 -13.41 -2.16 18.15
C ASP A 62 -14.17 -2.02 16.81
N ASN A 63 -13.70 -1.14 15.91
CA ASN A 63 -14.33 -0.93 14.61
C ASN A 63 -14.29 -2.20 13.72
N TYR A 64 -13.24 -3.01 13.83
CA TYR A 64 -13.08 -4.26 13.07
C TYR A 64 -13.51 -5.52 13.84
N GLY A 65 -13.90 -5.40 15.11
CA GLY A 65 -14.27 -6.54 15.96
C GLY A 65 -13.12 -7.50 16.26
N ILE A 66 -11.90 -6.98 16.43
CA ILE A 66 -10.67 -7.77 16.71
C ILE A 66 -10.02 -7.35 18.04
N GLN A 67 -9.01 -8.08 18.50
CA GLN A 67 -8.17 -7.68 19.63
C GLN A 67 -7.00 -6.80 19.17
N THR A 68 -6.53 -5.91 20.04
CA THR A 68 -5.36 -5.05 19.75
C THR A 68 -4.09 -5.86 19.46
N SER A 69 -3.97 -7.07 20.00
CA SER A 69 -2.88 -8.00 19.73
C SER A 69 -2.92 -8.66 18.34
N GLN A 70 -4.00 -8.46 17.56
CA GLN A 70 -4.17 -9.02 16.22
C GLN A 70 -3.88 -8.00 15.11
N MET A 71 -3.37 -6.82 15.45
CA MET A 71 -3.08 -5.76 14.49
C MET A 71 -1.79 -5.03 14.85
N GLU A 72 -1.22 -4.34 13.85
CA GLU A 72 -0.06 -3.47 14.02
C GLU A 72 -0.26 -2.21 13.16
N LEU A 73 0.16 -1.06 13.67
CA LEU A 73 0.06 0.22 12.99
C LEU A 73 1.35 0.53 12.24
N PHE A 74 1.19 1.00 11.01
CA PHE A 74 2.29 1.34 10.11
C PHE A 74 2.08 2.72 9.49
N ASN A 75 3.18 3.38 9.10
CA ASN A 75 3.12 4.66 8.40
C ASN A 75 2.82 4.47 6.91
N GLY A 76 1.60 4.02 6.62
CA GLY A 76 1.10 3.72 5.27
C GLY A 76 1.33 2.26 4.83
N GLY A 77 0.49 1.81 3.89
CA GLY A 77 0.42 0.42 3.45
C GLY A 77 1.74 -0.17 2.94
N SER A 78 2.57 0.62 2.25
CA SER A 78 3.88 0.15 1.78
C SER A 78 4.82 -0.24 2.93
N SER A 79 4.79 0.48 4.05
CA SER A 79 5.62 0.10 5.22
C SER A 79 5.13 -1.19 5.87
N ALA A 80 3.82 -1.42 5.92
CA ALA A 80 3.23 -2.70 6.36
C ALA A 80 3.66 -3.87 5.45
N ILE A 81 3.62 -3.67 4.12
CA ILE A 81 4.07 -4.68 3.15
C ILE A 81 5.54 -5.05 3.41
N PHE A 82 6.42 -4.05 3.55
CA PHE A 82 7.84 -4.31 3.74
C PHE A 82 8.12 -4.99 5.09
N SER A 83 7.44 -4.56 6.16
CA SER A 83 7.52 -5.21 7.48
C SER A 83 7.11 -6.68 7.42
N LEU A 84 5.99 -6.98 6.76
CA LEU A 84 5.51 -8.35 6.61
C LEU A 84 6.50 -9.22 5.84
N PHE A 85 7.02 -8.72 4.71
CA PHE A 85 7.97 -9.47 3.89
C PHE A 85 9.28 -9.79 4.62
N VAL A 86 9.83 -8.84 5.40
CA VAL A 86 11.04 -9.13 6.18
C VAL A 86 10.75 -10.06 7.35
N HIS A 87 9.59 -9.93 8.01
CA HIS A 87 9.21 -10.74 9.16
C HIS A 87 8.99 -12.21 8.80
N LEU A 88 8.30 -12.49 7.69
CA LEU A 88 8.01 -13.86 7.27
C LEU A 88 9.28 -14.65 6.92
N ALA A 89 10.34 -13.98 6.45
CA ALA A 89 11.64 -14.57 6.13
C ALA A 89 11.58 -15.86 5.28
N LEU A 90 10.56 -15.96 4.41
CA LEU A 90 10.37 -17.09 3.51
C LEU A 90 11.31 -16.96 2.29
N LYS A 91 11.39 -18.03 1.50
CA LYS A 91 12.28 -18.08 0.32
C LYS A 91 11.58 -17.81 -1.00
N LYS A 92 10.28 -18.09 -1.08
CA LYS A 92 9.48 -17.97 -2.30
C LYS A 92 8.34 -17.00 -2.10
N CYS A 93 8.07 -16.19 -3.12
CA CYS A 93 6.94 -15.29 -3.16
C CYS A 93 6.25 -15.43 -4.52
N THR A 94 4.95 -15.67 -4.52
CA THR A 94 4.13 -15.72 -5.72
C THR A 94 3.17 -14.53 -5.71
N ILE A 95 3.22 -13.69 -6.74
CA ILE A 95 2.32 -12.54 -6.87
C ILE A 95 1.35 -12.78 -8.01
N TYR A 96 0.05 -12.72 -7.72
CA TYR A 96 -1.00 -12.65 -8.73
C TYR A 96 -1.00 -11.25 -9.36
N SER A 97 -0.45 -11.17 -10.56
CA SER A 97 -0.15 -9.94 -11.29
C SER A 97 -1.09 -9.74 -12.49
N PRO A 98 -1.36 -8.49 -12.92
CA PRO A 98 -0.82 -7.24 -12.39
C PRO A 98 -1.38 -6.89 -11.01
N ALA A 99 -0.52 -6.26 -10.21
CA ALA A 99 -0.76 -5.83 -8.83
C ALA A 99 0.16 -4.64 -8.49
N TYR A 100 -0.04 -4.04 -7.32
CA TYR A 100 0.78 -2.93 -6.83
C TYR A 100 2.29 -3.26 -6.79
N LEU A 101 3.11 -2.34 -7.29
CA LEU A 101 4.53 -2.61 -7.54
C LEU A 101 5.39 -2.81 -6.28
N GLU A 102 4.92 -2.35 -5.12
CA GLU A 102 5.67 -2.48 -3.87
C GLU A 102 5.82 -3.95 -3.41
N TYR A 103 4.91 -4.85 -3.78
CA TYR A 103 5.07 -6.29 -3.49
C TYR A 103 6.29 -6.87 -4.20
N LYS A 104 6.43 -6.56 -5.51
CA LYS A 104 7.59 -6.98 -6.32
C LYS A 104 8.88 -6.37 -5.80
N LYS A 105 8.84 -5.11 -5.37
CA LYS A 105 9.98 -4.41 -4.78
C LYS A 105 10.40 -5.03 -3.44
N ALA A 106 9.46 -5.32 -2.55
CA ALA A 106 9.71 -5.98 -1.28
C ALA A 106 10.29 -7.40 -1.49
N ALA A 107 9.69 -8.20 -2.38
CA ALA A 107 10.18 -9.53 -2.74
C ALA A 107 11.66 -9.50 -3.14
N LYS A 108 12.03 -8.61 -4.07
CA LYS A 108 13.42 -8.47 -4.50
C LYS A 108 14.34 -7.96 -3.40
N LEU A 109 13.91 -6.96 -2.63
CA LEU A 109 14.72 -6.37 -1.57
C LEU A 109 15.10 -7.40 -0.51
N PHE A 110 14.17 -8.28 -0.15
CA PHE A 110 14.36 -9.28 0.90
C PHE A 110 14.76 -10.66 0.36
N GLY A 111 15.17 -10.75 -0.91
CA GLY A 111 15.79 -11.95 -1.48
C GLY A 111 14.85 -13.12 -1.73
N TYR A 112 13.57 -12.87 -1.97
CA TYR A 112 12.62 -13.89 -2.37
C TYR A 112 12.85 -14.32 -3.83
N GLU A 113 12.76 -15.63 -4.08
CA GLU A 113 12.51 -16.19 -5.41
C GLU A 113 11.08 -15.80 -5.82
N LEU A 114 10.97 -14.91 -6.80
CA LEU A 114 9.70 -14.32 -7.20
C LEU A 114 9.09 -15.04 -8.41
N GLU A 115 7.88 -15.55 -8.21
CA GLU A 115 7.01 -16.09 -9.27
C GLU A 115 5.85 -15.13 -9.53
N LEU A 116 5.48 -14.94 -10.80
CA LEU A 116 4.37 -14.09 -11.20
C LEU A 116 3.33 -14.94 -11.91
N ILE A 117 2.11 -14.94 -11.37
CA ILE A 117 0.95 -15.54 -12.04
C ILE A 117 0.21 -14.42 -12.76
N ASN A 118 -0.17 -14.65 -14.01
CA ASN A 118 -1.05 -13.71 -14.73
C ASN A 118 -2.50 -13.96 -14.29
N ARG A 119 -3.01 -13.12 -13.40
CA ARG A 119 -4.35 -13.27 -12.83
C ARG A 119 -5.49 -13.07 -13.84
N PHE A 120 -5.22 -12.56 -15.04
CA PHE A 120 -6.25 -12.47 -16.08
C PHE A 120 -6.59 -13.82 -16.70
N ASN A 121 -5.61 -14.73 -16.73
CA ASN A 121 -5.73 -15.98 -17.47
C ASN A 121 -5.57 -17.22 -16.57
N ASP A 122 -4.80 -17.08 -15.49
CA ASP A 122 -4.18 -18.21 -14.80
C ASP A 122 -4.46 -18.20 -13.28
N LEU A 123 -5.65 -17.75 -12.85
CA LEU A 123 -6.01 -17.64 -11.42
C LEU A 123 -5.86 -18.96 -10.63
N LYS A 124 -6.00 -20.09 -11.32
CA LYS A 124 -5.95 -21.43 -10.72
C LYS A 124 -4.57 -22.10 -10.83
N SER A 125 -3.54 -21.37 -11.25
CA SER A 125 -2.20 -21.91 -11.29
C SER A 125 -1.73 -22.38 -9.92
N ASP A 126 -1.01 -23.49 -9.92
CA ASP A 126 -0.40 -24.02 -8.71
C ASP A 126 0.64 -23.03 -8.17
N VAL A 127 0.69 -22.91 -6.85
CA VAL A 127 1.70 -22.10 -6.16
C VAL A 127 2.72 -23.02 -5.51
N SER A 128 3.98 -22.60 -5.51
CA SER A 128 5.04 -23.34 -4.81
C SER A 128 4.69 -23.53 -3.32
N PRO A 129 4.88 -24.73 -2.75
CA PRO A 129 4.72 -24.95 -1.31
C PRO A 129 5.65 -24.04 -0.49
N ASN A 130 5.23 -23.68 0.72
CA ASN A 130 5.98 -22.82 1.64
C ASN A 130 6.37 -21.45 1.02
N SER A 131 5.45 -20.88 0.24
CA SER A 131 5.60 -19.58 -0.43
C SER A 131 4.69 -18.54 0.21
N LEU A 132 5.15 -17.29 0.23
CA LEU A 132 4.28 -16.13 0.45
C LEU A 132 3.44 -15.91 -0.82
N VAL A 133 2.12 -15.96 -0.72
CA VAL A 133 1.23 -15.67 -1.84
C VAL A 133 0.61 -14.29 -1.66
N VAL A 134 0.76 -13.41 -2.65
CA VAL A 134 0.14 -12.08 -2.69
C VAL A 134 -1.03 -12.09 -3.66
N PHE A 135 -2.21 -11.85 -3.13
CA PHE A 135 -3.45 -11.65 -3.88
C PHE A 135 -4.08 -10.32 -3.44
N VAL A 136 -4.50 -9.49 -4.39
CA VAL A 136 -5.04 -8.14 -4.13
C VAL A 136 -6.49 -8.10 -4.60
N ASN A 137 -7.40 -7.67 -3.72
CA ASN A 137 -8.83 -7.64 -4.03
C ASN A 137 -9.53 -6.39 -3.45
N PRO A 138 -10.11 -5.51 -4.28
CA PRO A 138 -9.93 -5.46 -5.73
C PRO A 138 -8.48 -5.12 -6.10
N SER A 139 -7.99 -5.64 -7.22
CA SER A 139 -6.61 -5.42 -7.65
C SER A 139 -6.44 -4.09 -8.38
N THR A 140 -5.34 -3.40 -8.12
CA THR A 140 -4.85 -2.28 -8.95
C THR A 140 -3.99 -2.88 -10.07
N PRO A 141 -4.20 -2.53 -11.36
CA PRO A 141 -4.82 -1.28 -11.83
C PRO A 141 -6.26 -1.36 -12.34
N ASP A 142 -6.85 -2.54 -12.53
CA ASP A 142 -8.11 -2.71 -13.27
C ASP A 142 -9.36 -2.75 -12.37
N GLY A 143 -9.19 -2.84 -11.05
CA GLY A 143 -10.29 -2.85 -10.07
C GLY A 143 -11.06 -4.16 -9.98
N THR A 144 -10.54 -5.27 -10.51
CA THR A 144 -11.19 -6.59 -10.47
C THR A 144 -10.51 -7.56 -9.49
N PHE A 145 -11.13 -8.72 -9.24
CA PHE A 145 -10.55 -9.82 -8.47
C PHE A 145 -9.87 -10.83 -9.41
#